data_AF-A0A8T6P6H1-F1
#
_entry.id   AF-A0A8T6P6H1-F1
#
_cell.length_a   1.000
_cell.length_b   1.000
_cell.length_c   1.000
_cell.angle_alpha   90.00
_cell.angle_beta   90.00
_cell.angle_gamma   90.00
#
_symmetry.space_group_name_H-M   'P 1'
#
loop_
_entity.id
_entity.type
_entity.pdbx_description
1 polymer ?
#
loop_
_entity_poly.entity_id
_entity_poly.type
_entity_poly.pdbx_seq_one_letter_code
_entity_poly.pdbx_strand_id
1 'polypeptide(L)'
;MARRVVRWASFLALVLLFGWAIPARAQGVITIESDVNVVYGEQLTFRAFVTTGQAIEQAILIVNVGRRDTQRWTAELIATDSGVEARVVLSPTQLDMPPTAPIRFTWEVVTVGGASTGSSEVFVGYEDGSLDWQEGTSNGVTVVVAANLSGQMIQTTVAQSLAVIQDATGEPAEGDLRLYVYPDLGSLERALALHGREAGGWYPGYVDPTVETVLVAASANLSQFESDLGYQLTRYTLASHAGTAFPTWYREGIALWLFAASDPTLNAQVGATSWEAWASLEELCAAEVDAMAPADRALVAGQSREVIEYIDEQYGRSQLRALYSAYAAGLTCNAGVELALGIPLAQLDGQWRSSPGASVLAATTSPNATGWLMMWAISLLLAGLFIAPRPAQGHQRPDVDFLIGPATGKHPTIDQT
;
A
#
# COMPACT_ATOMS: atom_id res chain seq x y z
N MET A 1 -26.67 17.36 92.71
CA MET A 1 -26.97 18.32 91.63
C MET A 1 -25.91 18.38 90.50
N ALA A 2 -24.72 17.78 90.64
CA ALA A 2 -23.64 17.90 89.64
C ALA A 2 -23.77 17.03 88.37
N ARG A 3 -24.59 15.96 88.36
CA ARG A 3 -24.70 15.03 87.21
C ARG A 3 -25.66 15.46 86.10
N ARG A 4 -26.49 16.49 86.32
CA ARG A 4 -27.43 16.97 85.29
C ARG A 4 -26.80 17.99 84.35
N VAL A 5 -25.83 18.79 84.81
CA VAL A 5 -25.22 19.87 84.00
C VAL A 5 -24.33 19.33 82.87
N VAL A 6 -23.65 18.21 83.09
CA VAL A 6 -22.75 17.60 82.08
C VAL A 6 -23.52 17.06 80.85
N ARG A 7 -24.77 16.60 81.04
CA ARG A 7 -25.59 16.07 79.93
C ARG A 7 -26.10 17.16 78.97
N TRP A 8 -26.26 18.39 79.43
CA TRP A 8 -26.71 19.51 78.58
C TRP A 8 -25.54 20.15 77.81
N ALA A 9 -24.34 20.16 78.40
CA ALA A 9 -23.14 20.63 77.71
C ALA A 9 -22.75 19.74 76.51
N SER A 10 -22.92 18.41 76.63
CA SER A 10 -22.69 17.48 75.52
C SER A 10 -23.72 17.60 74.39
N PHE A 11 -24.96 17.99 74.70
CA PHE A 11 -26.00 18.17 73.69
C PHE A 11 -25.81 19.48 72.90
N LEU A 12 -25.33 20.55 73.57
CA LEU A 12 -25.03 21.82 72.90
C LEU A 12 -23.81 21.74 71.97
N ALA A 13 -22.79 20.97 72.37
CA ALA A 13 -21.60 20.73 71.54
C ALA A 13 -21.93 19.90 70.28
N LEU A 14 -22.89 18.98 70.34
CA LEU A 14 -23.31 18.17 69.19
C LEU A 14 -24.13 18.99 68.17
N VAL A 15 -24.92 19.96 68.63
CA VAL A 15 -25.71 20.84 67.75
C VAL A 15 -24.83 21.88 67.05
N LEU A 16 -23.77 22.37 67.71
CA LEU A 16 -22.79 23.28 67.09
C LEU A 16 -21.91 22.58 66.02
N LEU A 17 -21.68 21.27 66.14
CA LEU A 17 -20.97 20.48 65.12
C LEU A 17 -21.81 20.19 63.87
N PHE A 18 -23.14 20.22 63.97
CA PHE A 18 -24.04 20.01 62.82
C PHE A 18 -24.48 21.33 62.12
N GLY A 19 -24.23 22.49 62.72
CA GLY A 19 -24.62 23.79 62.17
C GLY A 19 -23.69 24.33 61.07
N TRP A 20 -22.55 23.69 60.82
CA TRP A 20 -21.56 24.07 59.82
C TRP A 20 -21.49 23.05 58.65
N ALA A 21 -22.64 22.48 58.28
CA ALA A 21 -22.76 21.87 56.97
C ALA A 21 -22.72 23.00 55.93
N ILE A 22 -21.52 23.31 55.42
CA ILE A 22 -21.36 24.14 54.22
C ILE A 22 -22.26 23.50 53.16
N PRO A 23 -23.24 24.22 52.59
CA PRO A 23 -24.07 23.64 51.55
C PRO A 23 -23.13 23.19 50.44
N ALA A 24 -23.08 21.87 50.21
CA ALA A 24 -22.45 21.32 49.03
C ALA A 24 -23.15 22.00 47.85
N ARG A 25 -22.47 22.95 47.21
CA ARG A 25 -22.96 23.51 45.96
C ARG A 25 -23.01 22.33 45.00
N ALA A 26 -24.23 21.88 44.71
CA ALA A 26 -24.45 20.94 43.62
C ALA A 26 -23.73 21.53 42.41
N GLN A 27 -22.68 20.85 41.96
CA GLN A 27 -22.04 21.14 40.69
C GLN A 27 -23.16 21.07 39.66
N GLY A 28 -23.53 22.21 39.09
CA GLY A 28 -24.56 22.27 38.06
C GLY A 28 -24.19 21.26 36.99
N VAL A 29 -25.16 20.44 36.58
CA VAL A 29 -24.92 19.42 35.54
C VAL A 29 -24.46 20.15 34.29
N ILE A 30 -23.25 19.83 33.82
CA ILE A 30 -22.74 20.30 32.53
C ILE A 30 -23.15 19.24 31.51
N THR A 31 -23.92 19.63 30.51
CA THR A 31 -24.25 18.78 29.36
C THR A 31 -23.51 19.28 28.13
N ILE A 32 -22.90 18.35 27.39
CA ILE A 32 -22.12 18.63 26.19
C ILE A 32 -22.69 17.79 25.04
N GLU A 33 -23.29 18.44 24.06
CA GLU A 33 -23.76 17.81 22.82
C GLU A 33 -22.72 18.07 21.73
N SER A 34 -22.25 17.02 21.07
CA SER A 34 -21.13 17.09 20.13
C SER A 34 -21.57 16.76 18.71
N ASP A 35 -21.05 17.51 17.74
CA ASP A 35 -21.32 17.34 16.31
C ASP A 35 -20.07 17.67 15.49
N VAL A 36 -19.98 17.13 14.28
CA VAL A 36 -18.97 17.53 13.29
C VAL A 36 -19.59 17.60 11.91
N ASN A 37 -19.33 18.70 11.21
CA ASN A 37 -19.64 18.85 9.80
C ASN A 37 -18.38 18.67 8.97
N VAL A 38 -18.45 17.85 7.92
CA VAL A 38 -17.33 17.50 7.05
C VAL A 38 -17.60 18.04 5.64
N VAL A 39 -16.68 18.86 5.14
CA VAL A 39 -16.55 19.19 3.73
C VAL A 39 -15.30 18.48 3.23
N TYR A 40 -15.49 17.38 2.49
CA TYR A 40 -14.42 16.48 2.09
C TYR A 40 -13.29 17.22 1.35
N GLY A 41 -12.06 16.98 1.76
CA GLY A 41 -10.85 17.59 1.20
C GLY A 41 -10.62 19.05 1.59
N GLU A 42 -11.55 19.69 2.28
CA GLU A 42 -11.49 21.12 2.60
C GLU A 42 -11.36 21.36 4.11
N GLN A 43 -12.41 21.01 4.86
CA GLN A 43 -12.48 21.33 6.28
C GLN A 43 -13.43 20.43 7.08
N LEU A 44 -13.10 20.28 8.35
CA LEU A 44 -13.91 19.64 9.38
C LEU A 44 -14.22 20.69 10.44
N THR A 45 -15.52 20.91 10.67
CA THR A 45 -16.02 21.86 11.68
C THR A 45 -16.57 21.09 12.85
N PHE A 46 -15.78 20.98 13.90
CA PHE A 46 -16.16 20.34 15.15
C PHE A 46 -16.90 21.35 16.02
N ARG A 47 -18.01 20.92 16.61
CA ARG A 47 -18.84 21.72 17.52
C ARG A 47 -19.17 20.94 18.78
N ALA A 48 -19.16 21.66 19.90
CA ALA A 48 -19.78 21.22 21.14
C ALA A 48 -20.72 22.31 21.64
N PHE A 49 -21.98 21.94 21.86
CA PHE A 49 -22.94 22.79 22.55
C PHE A 49 -22.92 22.47 24.03
N VAL A 50 -22.50 23.44 24.86
CA VAL A 50 -22.35 23.27 26.30
C VAL A 50 -23.45 24.04 27.02
N THR A 51 -24.30 23.32 27.76
CA THR A 51 -25.29 23.91 28.65
C THR A 51 -24.83 23.78 30.09
N THR A 52 -24.62 24.92 30.75
CA THR A 52 -24.12 24.99 32.12
C THR A 52 -24.53 26.29 32.79
N GLY A 53 -24.69 26.27 34.11
CA GLY A 53 -24.86 27.47 34.92
C GLY A 53 -23.53 28.13 35.33
N GLN A 54 -22.38 27.58 34.90
CA GLN A 54 -21.04 28.08 35.22
C GLN A 54 -20.38 28.71 34.00
N ALA A 55 -19.59 29.77 34.22
CA ALA A 55 -18.79 30.36 33.15
C ALA A 55 -17.71 29.39 32.67
N ILE A 56 -17.60 29.21 31.35
CA ILE A 56 -16.58 28.37 30.72
C ILE A 56 -15.31 29.19 30.54
N GLU A 57 -14.18 28.64 30.98
CA GLU A 57 -12.85 29.22 30.80
C GLU A 57 -12.21 28.73 29.51
N GLN A 58 -12.32 27.43 29.23
CA GLN A 58 -11.70 26.80 28.07
C GLN A 58 -12.52 25.60 27.61
N ALA A 59 -12.49 25.33 26.30
CA ALA A 59 -12.86 24.04 25.74
C ALA A 59 -11.71 23.53 24.86
N ILE A 60 -11.42 22.23 24.94
CA ILE A 60 -10.35 21.55 24.20
C ILE A 60 -10.99 20.42 23.41
N LEU A 61 -10.84 20.45 22.10
CA LEU A 61 -11.13 19.32 21.22
C LEU A 61 -9.96 18.34 21.27
N ILE A 62 -10.26 17.06 21.45
CA ILE A 62 -9.29 15.97 21.44
C ILE A 62 -9.64 15.06 20.26
N VAL A 63 -8.76 14.94 19.27
CA VAL A 63 -9.00 14.18 18.02
C VAL A 63 -8.00 13.04 17.90
N ASN A 64 -8.48 11.88 17.45
CA ASN A 64 -7.68 10.72 17.08
C ASN A 64 -8.05 10.29 15.66
N VAL A 65 -7.04 10.10 14.81
CA VAL A 65 -7.19 9.62 13.42
C VAL A 65 -6.52 8.25 13.34
N GLY A 66 -7.32 7.19 13.21
CA GLY A 66 -6.82 5.81 13.28
C GLY A 66 -6.01 5.52 14.55
N ARG A 67 -4.74 5.11 14.36
CA ARG A 67 -3.75 4.77 15.40
C ARG A 67 -2.68 5.84 15.61
N ARG A 68 -2.86 7.05 15.05
CA ARG A 68 -1.90 8.15 15.21
C ARG A 68 -2.00 8.83 16.56
N ASP A 69 -1.02 9.69 16.83
CA ASP A 69 -0.96 10.48 18.06
C ASP A 69 -2.21 11.35 18.24
N THR A 70 -2.69 11.39 19.49
CA THR A 70 -3.82 12.22 19.87
C THR A 70 -3.47 13.70 19.73
N GLN A 71 -4.32 14.44 19.01
CA GLN A 71 -4.18 15.87 18.83
C GLN A 71 -5.14 16.64 19.74
N ARG A 72 -4.70 17.80 20.24
CA ARG A 72 -5.51 18.67 21.11
C ARG A 72 -5.58 20.09 20.54
N TRP A 73 -6.79 20.63 20.46
CA TRP A 73 -7.04 21.94 19.86
C TRP A 73 -7.91 22.80 20.78
N THR A 74 -7.48 24.01 21.09
CA THR A 74 -8.28 24.95 21.87
C THR A 74 -9.42 25.51 21.02
N ALA A 75 -10.64 25.48 21.54
CA ALA A 75 -11.82 25.97 20.86
C ALA A 75 -11.96 27.49 20.91
N GLU A 76 -12.59 28.05 19.88
CA GLU A 76 -13.27 29.32 19.99
C GLU A 76 -14.57 29.13 20.79
N LEU A 77 -14.84 30.00 21.76
CA LEU A 77 -16.05 29.98 22.58
C LEU A 77 -17.02 31.07 22.11
N ILE A 78 -18.21 30.67 21.69
CA ILE A 78 -19.25 31.54 21.15
C ILE A 78 -20.46 31.49 22.07
N ALA A 79 -20.82 32.62 22.69
CA ALA A 79 -22.00 32.70 23.54
C ALA A 79 -23.30 32.58 22.71
N THR A 80 -24.27 31.84 23.21
CA THR A 80 -25.60 31.68 22.59
C THR A 80 -26.69 31.94 23.63
N ASP A 81 -27.95 32.03 23.17
CA ASP A 81 -29.09 32.25 24.08
C ASP A 81 -29.33 31.08 25.06
N SER A 82 -28.85 29.88 24.73
CA SER A 82 -29.08 28.64 25.48
C SER A 82 -27.81 27.99 26.04
N GLY A 83 -26.64 28.63 25.91
CA GLY A 83 -25.37 28.08 26.38
C GLY A 83 -24.15 28.70 25.71
N VAL A 84 -23.14 27.88 25.49
CA VAL A 84 -21.91 28.25 24.78
C VAL A 84 -21.62 27.21 23.71
N GLU A 85 -21.36 27.64 22.48
CA GLU A 85 -20.83 26.79 21.43
C GLU A 85 -19.29 26.86 21.46
N ALA A 86 -18.64 25.73 21.68
CA ALA A 86 -17.22 25.55 21.43
C ALA A 86 -17.02 25.09 19.98
N ARG A 87 -16.18 25.80 19.22
CA ARG A 87 -15.96 25.53 17.79
C ARG A 87 -14.48 25.41 17.46
N VAL A 88 -14.14 24.40 16.68
CA VAL A 88 -12.81 24.21 16.08
C VAL A 88 -12.99 23.87 14.61
N VAL A 89 -12.29 24.59 13.73
CA VAL A 89 -12.27 24.34 12.27
C VAL A 89 -10.87 23.92 11.88
N LEU A 90 -10.74 22.75 11.26
CA LEU A 90 -9.45 22.17 10.85
C LEU A 90 -9.53 21.70 9.41
N SER A 91 -8.43 21.82 8.66
CA SER A 91 -8.27 21.15 7.36
C SER A 91 -7.81 19.70 7.55
N PRO A 92 -8.03 18.81 6.56
CA PRO A 92 -7.46 17.46 6.58
C PRO A 92 -5.95 17.45 6.77
N THR A 93 -5.24 18.40 6.16
CA THR A 93 -3.78 18.54 6.28
C THR A 93 -3.33 18.89 7.71
N GLN A 94 -4.10 19.70 8.45
CA GLN A 94 -3.79 20.00 9.86
C GLN A 94 -3.96 18.77 10.77
N LEU A 95 -4.89 17.88 10.42
CA LEU A 95 -5.11 16.60 11.10
C LEU A 95 -4.19 15.48 10.58
N ASP A 96 -3.29 15.77 9.63
CA ASP A 96 -2.48 14.78 8.90
C ASP A 96 -3.33 13.68 8.23
N MET A 97 -4.60 13.94 7.96
CA MET A 97 -5.57 12.93 7.58
C MET A 97 -5.34 12.44 6.15
N PRO A 98 -5.38 11.12 5.89
CA PRO A 98 -5.39 10.57 4.54
C PRO A 98 -6.78 10.73 3.89
N PRO A 99 -6.94 10.44 2.59
CA PRO A 99 -8.23 10.57 1.91
C PRO A 99 -9.37 9.78 2.53
N THR A 100 -9.07 8.68 3.23
CA THR A 100 -10.07 7.96 4.01
C THR A 100 -9.53 7.62 5.38
N ALA A 101 -10.29 7.90 6.43
CA ALA A 101 -9.88 7.57 7.79
C ALA A 101 -11.05 7.49 8.77
N PRO A 102 -10.95 6.63 9.80
CA PRO A 102 -11.81 6.73 10.97
C PRO A 102 -11.35 7.89 11.87
N ILE A 103 -12.28 8.78 12.22
CA ILE A 103 -12.06 9.88 13.16
C ILE A 103 -12.80 9.59 14.46
N ARG A 104 -12.10 9.74 15.58
CA ARG A 104 -12.69 9.76 16.92
C ARG A 104 -12.39 11.08 17.58
N PHE A 105 -13.38 11.69 18.21
CA PHE A 105 -13.13 12.91 18.98
C PHE A 105 -13.97 13.01 20.25
N THR A 106 -13.42 13.77 21.20
CA THR A 106 -14.08 14.17 22.46
C THR A 106 -13.82 15.65 22.72
N TRP A 107 -14.63 16.23 23.60
CA TRP A 107 -14.43 17.57 24.13
C TRP A 107 -14.10 17.50 25.61
N GLU A 108 -13.18 18.35 26.05
CA GLU A 108 -12.90 18.64 27.46
C GLU A 108 -13.23 20.11 27.73
N VAL A 109 -14.14 20.37 28.68
CA VAL A 109 -14.58 21.73 29.03
C VAL A 109 -14.14 22.04 30.45
N VAL A 110 -13.45 23.16 30.63
CA VAL A 110 -12.97 23.66 31.92
C VAL A 110 -13.75 24.94 32.27
N THR A 111 -14.36 24.97 33.46
CA THR A 111 -15.04 26.17 33.97
C THR A 111 -14.08 27.06 34.75
N VAL A 112 -14.42 28.33 34.94
CA VAL A 112 -13.62 29.31 35.71
C VAL A 112 -13.39 28.86 37.17
N GLY A 113 -14.20 27.92 37.67
CA GLY A 113 -14.00 27.28 38.98
C GLY A 113 -12.96 26.16 38.99
N GLY A 114 -12.31 25.88 37.86
CA GLY A 114 -11.33 24.79 37.68
C GLY A 114 -11.95 23.39 37.51
N ALA A 115 -13.28 23.28 37.37
CA ALA A 115 -13.92 21.99 37.12
C ALA A 115 -13.78 21.60 35.64
N SER A 116 -13.23 20.41 35.38
CA SER A 116 -13.14 19.82 34.03
C SER A 116 -14.24 18.77 33.84
N THR A 117 -14.87 18.74 32.66
CA THR A 117 -15.87 17.73 32.27
C THR A 117 -15.69 17.37 30.80
N GLY A 118 -15.70 16.06 30.51
CA GLY A 118 -15.58 15.53 29.16
C GLY A 118 -16.93 15.20 28.52
N SER A 119 -17.00 15.28 27.18
CA SER A 119 -18.13 14.75 26.41
C SER A 119 -18.04 13.23 26.27
N SER A 120 -19.11 12.61 25.75
CA SER A 120 -18.99 11.28 25.14
C SER A 120 -18.11 11.33 23.90
N GLU A 121 -17.47 10.21 23.58
CA GLU A 121 -16.72 10.05 22.34
C GLU A 121 -17.66 9.93 21.14
N VAL A 122 -17.29 10.60 20.05
CA VAL A 122 -18.00 10.57 18.76
C VAL A 122 -17.11 9.92 17.70
N PHE A 123 -17.70 9.04 16.89
CA PHE A 123 -17.05 8.33 15.80
C PHE A 123 -17.59 8.83 14.47
N VAL A 124 -16.71 9.20 13.55
CA VAL A 124 -17.08 9.67 12.21
C VAL A 124 -16.19 9.02 11.16
N GLY A 125 -16.81 8.49 10.11
CA GLY A 125 -16.09 8.07 8.90
C GLY A 125 -15.79 9.27 8.02
N TYR A 126 -14.56 9.36 7.55
CA TYR A 126 -14.14 10.35 6.57
C TYR A 126 -13.88 9.65 5.24
N GLU A 127 -14.71 9.92 4.23
CA GLU A 127 -14.67 9.28 2.91
C GLU A 127 -15.08 10.28 1.82
N ASP A 128 -14.67 10.01 0.57
CA ASP A 128 -15.00 10.86 -0.58
C ASP A 128 -16.48 10.75 -0.94
N GLY A 129 -17.26 11.77 -0.55
CA GLY A 129 -18.70 11.83 -0.81
C GLY A 129 -19.08 12.12 -2.26
N SER A 130 -18.12 12.37 -3.16
CA SER A 130 -18.39 12.54 -4.60
C SER A 130 -18.55 11.20 -5.33
N LEU A 131 -18.15 10.10 -4.68
CA LEU A 131 -18.24 8.74 -5.20
C LEU A 131 -19.32 7.95 -4.45
N ASP A 132 -20.04 7.13 -5.19
CA ASP A 132 -20.96 6.14 -4.62
C ASP A 132 -20.17 4.87 -4.33
N TRP A 133 -20.02 4.51 -3.06
CA TRP A 133 -19.18 3.41 -2.61
C TRP A 133 -20.00 2.14 -2.36
N GLN A 134 -19.49 1.02 -2.84
CA GLN A 134 -20.00 -0.31 -2.54
C GLN A 134 -18.97 -1.07 -1.72
N GLU A 135 -19.40 -1.63 -0.60
CA GLU A 135 -18.54 -2.39 0.30
C GLU A 135 -18.78 -3.90 0.14
N GLY A 136 -17.69 -4.67 0.21
CA GLY A 136 -17.73 -6.11 0.39
C GLY A 136 -16.49 -6.62 1.10
N THR A 137 -16.37 -7.93 1.27
CA THR A 137 -15.25 -8.53 2.01
C THR A 137 -14.60 -9.63 1.16
N SER A 138 -13.27 -9.67 1.14
CA SER A 138 -12.48 -10.71 0.47
C SER A 138 -11.30 -11.11 1.36
N ASN A 139 -11.24 -12.38 1.78
CA ASN A 139 -10.18 -12.93 2.64
C ASN A 139 -9.84 -12.08 3.88
N GLY A 140 -10.85 -11.53 4.55
CA GLY A 140 -10.67 -10.68 5.75
C GLY A 140 -10.40 -9.19 5.44
N VAL A 141 -10.17 -8.84 4.17
CA VAL A 141 -10.02 -7.45 3.73
C VAL A 141 -11.38 -6.86 3.36
N THR A 142 -11.68 -5.67 3.88
CA THR A 142 -12.83 -4.88 3.45
C THR A 142 -12.49 -4.18 2.14
N VAL A 143 -13.24 -4.46 1.09
CA VAL A 143 -13.04 -3.90 -0.25
C VAL A 143 -14.15 -2.89 -0.53
N VAL A 144 -13.78 -1.62 -0.63
CA VAL A 144 -14.66 -0.48 -0.91
C VAL A 144 -14.42 -0.03 -2.34
N VAL A 145 -15.44 -0.08 -3.18
CA VAL A 145 -15.31 0.07 -4.63
C VAL A 145 -16.30 1.11 -5.14
N ALA A 146 -15.89 1.98 -6.05
CA ALA A 146 -16.82 2.89 -6.71
C ALA A 146 -17.90 2.10 -7.51
N ALA A 147 -19.18 2.46 -7.34
CA ALA A 147 -20.34 1.69 -7.81
C ALA A 147 -20.39 1.47 -9.33
N ASN A 148 -19.64 2.25 -10.11
CA ASN A 148 -19.52 2.11 -11.56
C ASN A 148 -18.52 1.01 -11.98
N LEU A 149 -17.80 0.41 -11.04
CA LEU A 149 -16.86 -0.69 -11.27
C LEU A 149 -17.50 -2.06 -10.97
N SER A 150 -16.91 -3.12 -11.50
CA SER A 150 -17.32 -4.49 -11.18
C SER A 150 -16.74 -4.92 -9.82
N GLY A 151 -17.52 -4.81 -8.75
CA GLY A 151 -17.10 -5.23 -7.41
C GLY A 151 -16.67 -6.70 -7.33
N GLN A 152 -17.34 -7.62 -8.05
CA GLN A 152 -16.98 -9.04 -8.05
C GLN A 152 -15.63 -9.31 -8.72
N MET A 153 -15.34 -8.65 -9.84
CA MET A 153 -14.04 -8.77 -10.50
C MET A 153 -12.92 -8.28 -9.57
N ILE A 154 -13.12 -7.11 -8.96
CA ILE A 154 -12.15 -6.52 -8.02
C ILE A 154 -11.93 -7.42 -6.81
N GLN A 155 -12.99 -7.92 -6.18
CA GLN A 155 -12.85 -8.84 -5.03
C GLN A 155 -12.10 -10.12 -5.39
N THR A 156 -12.28 -10.63 -6.62
CA THR A 156 -11.57 -11.79 -7.14
C THR A 156 -10.08 -11.50 -7.30
N THR A 157 -9.73 -10.37 -7.92
CA THR A 157 -8.33 -9.93 -8.09
C THR A 157 -7.65 -9.69 -6.73
N VAL A 158 -8.37 -9.12 -5.76
CA VAL A 158 -7.90 -8.96 -4.37
C VAL A 158 -7.60 -10.33 -3.76
N ALA A 159 -8.53 -11.28 -3.83
CA ALA A 159 -8.32 -12.62 -3.27
C ALA A 159 -7.12 -13.33 -3.89
N GLN A 160 -6.93 -13.21 -5.21
CA GLN A 160 -5.79 -13.77 -5.93
C GLN A 160 -4.47 -13.13 -5.51
N SER A 161 -4.43 -11.79 -5.43
CA SER A 161 -3.25 -11.04 -5.01
C SER A 161 -2.83 -11.41 -3.58
N LEU A 162 -3.79 -11.49 -2.66
CA LEU A 162 -3.55 -11.90 -1.28
C LEU A 162 -2.99 -13.33 -1.18
N ALA A 163 -3.47 -14.25 -2.02
CA ALA A 163 -2.95 -15.62 -2.05
C ALA A 163 -1.49 -15.68 -2.55
N VAL A 164 -1.15 -14.88 -3.56
CA VAL A 164 0.24 -14.75 -4.06
C VAL A 164 1.16 -14.18 -2.96
N ILE A 165 0.71 -13.13 -2.27
CA ILE A 165 1.47 -12.52 -1.16
C ILE A 165 1.66 -13.53 -0.04
N GLN A 166 0.60 -14.23 0.36
CA GLN A 166 0.67 -15.25 1.42
C GLN A 166 1.63 -16.40 1.08
N ASP A 167 1.68 -16.85 -0.17
CA ASP A 167 2.67 -17.85 -0.59
C ASP A 167 4.11 -17.29 -0.50
N ALA A 168 4.30 -16.01 -0.80
CA ALA A 168 5.62 -15.38 -0.78
C ALA A 168 6.13 -15.07 0.64
N THR A 169 5.26 -14.61 1.54
CA THR A 169 5.61 -14.21 2.90
C THR A 169 5.45 -15.33 3.91
N GLY A 170 4.55 -16.28 3.67
CA GLY A 170 4.12 -17.29 4.65
C GLY A 170 3.10 -16.79 5.67
N GLU A 171 2.72 -15.51 5.61
CA GLU A 171 1.74 -14.88 6.50
C GLU A 171 0.54 -14.36 5.70
N PRO A 172 -0.69 -14.57 6.18
CA PRO A 172 -1.85 -13.91 5.57
C PRO A 172 -1.72 -12.39 5.75
N ALA A 173 -2.41 -11.61 4.91
CA ALA A 173 -2.61 -10.20 5.24
C ALA A 173 -3.45 -10.13 6.53
N GLU A 174 -2.83 -9.72 7.64
CA GLU A 174 -3.49 -9.53 8.92
C GLU A 174 -4.10 -8.12 9.02
N GLY A 175 -5.22 -7.99 9.74
CA GLY A 175 -5.76 -6.71 10.21
C GLY A 175 -7.13 -6.32 9.66
N ASP A 176 -7.62 -5.17 10.13
CA ASP A 176 -8.88 -4.56 9.69
C ASP A 176 -8.69 -3.73 8.40
N LEU A 177 -7.91 -4.27 7.45
CA LEU A 177 -7.55 -3.55 6.22
C LEU A 177 -8.80 -3.15 5.41
N ARG A 178 -8.89 -1.86 5.08
CA ARG A 178 -9.84 -1.31 4.12
C ARG A 178 -9.10 -0.92 2.83
N LEU A 179 -9.43 -1.59 1.73
CA LEU A 179 -8.95 -1.29 0.39
C LEU A 179 -10.00 -0.45 -0.35
N TYR A 180 -9.65 0.78 -0.73
CA TYR A 180 -10.49 1.62 -1.58
C TYR A 180 -10.00 1.56 -3.03
N VAL A 181 -10.92 1.24 -3.94
CA VAL A 181 -10.68 1.20 -5.38
C VAL A 181 -11.41 2.35 -6.06
N TYR A 182 -10.65 3.39 -6.39
CA TYR A 182 -11.12 4.54 -7.14
C TYR A 182 -11.42 4.18 -8.60
N PRO A 183 -12.35 4.88 -9.27
CA PRO A 183 -12.75 4.56 -10.64
C PRO A 183 -11.63 4.74 -11.68
N ASP A 184 -10.68 5.64 -11.41
CA ASP A 184 -9.56 5.97 -12.28
C ASP A 184 -8.45 6.68 -11.49
N LEU A 185 -7.26 6.77 -12.09
CA LEU A 185 -6.07 7.38 -11.47
C LEU A 185 -6.27 8.87 -11.16
N GLY A 186 -6.92 9.64 -12.04
CA GLY A 186 -7.12 11.07 -11.82
C GLY A 186 -8.05 11.37 -10.64
N SER A 187 -9.02 10.49 -10.38
CA SER A 187 -9.87 10.55 -9.18
C SER A 187 -9.08 10.26 -7.90
N LEU A 188 -8.22 9.23 -7.91
CA LEU A 188 -7.31 8.93 -6.80
C LEU A 188 -6.32 10.08 -6.52
N GLU A 189 -5.64 10.58 -7.56
CA GLU A 189 -4.67 11.68 -7.44
C GLU A 189 -5.33 12.96 -6.91
N ARG A 190 -6.53 13.28 -7.35
CA ARG A 190 -7.29 14.42 -6.82
C ARG A 190 -7.61 14.25 -5.34
N ALA A 191 -8.07 13.07 -4.94
CA ALA A 191 -8.33 12.77 -3.54
C ALA A 191 -7.06 12.90 -2.70
N LEU A 192 -5.92 12.37 -3.16
CA LEU A 192 -4.63 12.51 -2.47
C LEU A 192 -4.16 13.97 -2.39
N ALA A 193 -4.27 14.73 -3.48
CA ALA A 193 -3.83 16.13 -3.53
C ALA A 193 -4.58 17.03 -2.53
N LEU A 194 -5.88 16.80 -2.33
CA LEU A 194 -6.68 17.50 -1.30
C LEU A 194 -6.17 17.28 0.13
N HIS A 195 -5.34 16.25 0.33
CA HIS A 195 -4.77 15.86 1.62
C HIS A 195 -3.26 16.12 1.69
N GLY A 196 -2.70 16.83 0.70
CA GLY A 196 -1.25 17.06 0.60
C GLY A 196 -0.46 15.77 0.40
N ARG A 197 -1.07 14.76 -0.22
CA ARG A 197 -0.45 13.48 -0.56
C ARG A 197 -0.36 13.33 -2.08
N GLU A 198 0.48 12.41 -2.52
CA GLU A 198 0.61 12.01 -3.91
C GLU A 198 0.55 10.48 -4.00
N ALA A 199 0.22 9.96 -5.19
CA ALA A 199 0.34 8.53 -5.45
C ALA A 199 1.82 8.17 -5.51
N GLY A 200 2.33 7.55 -4.45
CA GLY A 200 3.75 7.19 -4.29
C GLY A 200 4.12 5.92 -5.05
N GLY A 201 5.42 5.57 -5.03
CA GLY A 201 5.93 4.32 -5.65
C GLY A 201 6.11 4.36 -7.16
N TRP A 202 6.45 3.18 -7.73
CA TRP A 202 6.50 2.94 -9.18
C TRP A 202 5.10 2.72 -9.75
N TYR A 203 4.29 1.91 -9.07
CA TYR A 203 2.87 1.76 -9.36
C TYR A 203 2.04 2.72 -8.53
N PRO A 204 1.11 3.48 -9.14
CA PRO A 204 0.31 4.45 -8.42
C PRO A 204 -0.53 3.81 -7.31
N GLY A 205 -0.51 4.44 -6.14
CA GLY A 205 -1.35 4.04 -5.01
C GLY A 205 -0.94 4.78 -3.75
N TYR A 206 -1.65 4.47 -2.68
CA TYR A 206 -1.35 5.02 -1.36
C TYR A 206 -1.58 3.96 -0.29
N VAL A 207 -0.63 3.81 0.61
CA VAL A 207 -0.65 2.83 1.69
C VAL A 207 -0.44 3.55 3.00
N ASP A 208 -1.34 3.36 3.94
CA ASP A 208 -1.20 3.90 5.29
C ASP A 208 -1.61 2.86 6.35
N PRO A 209 -0.63 2.17 6.96
CA PRO A 209 -0.92 1.18 8.00
C PRO A 209 -1.43 1.81 9.31
N THR A 210 -1.24 3.12 9.53
CA THR A 210 -1.68 3.79 10.76
C THR A 210 -3.20 4.00 10.80
N VAL A 211 -3.86 3.97 9.65
CA VAL A 211 -5.33 4.00 9.51
C VAL A 211 -5.89 2.74 8.86
N GLU A 212 -5.05 1.71 8.64
CA GLU A 212 -5.41 0.43 8.03
C GLU A 212 -6.02 0.57 6.63
N THR A 213 -5.45 1.45 5.80
CA THR A 213 -6.00 1.79 4.49
C THR A 213 -5.01 1.56 3.36
N VAL A 214 -5.51 1.02 2.25
CA VAL A 214 -4.85 1.03 0.94
C VAL A 214 -5.78 1.69 -0.08
N LEU A 215 -5.25 2.60 -0.90
CA LEU A 215 -5.97 3.25 -2.00
C LEU A 215 -5.30 2.89 -3.33
N VAL A 216 -6.09 2.43 -4.28
CA VAL A 216 -5.65 2.11 -5.66
C VAL A 216 -6.68 2.62 -6.67
N ALA A 217 -6.24 2.79 -7.91
CA ALA A 217 -7.12 3.14 -9.02
C ALA A 217 -7.44 1.90 -9.85
N ALA A 218 -8.68 1.80 -10.31
CA ALA A 218 -9.04 0.83 -11.33
C ALA A 218 -8.38 1.18 -12.67
N SER A 219 -8.14 0.15 -13.49
CA SER A 219 -7.63 0.29 -14.84
C SER A 219 -8.47 -0.53 -15.82
N ALA A 220 -8.65 -0.02 -17.03
CA ALA A 220 -9.26 -0.78 -18.11
C ALA A 220 -8.40 -1.98 -18.54
N ASN A 221 -7.09 -1.93 -18.28
CA ASN A 221 -6.19 -3.05 -18.42
C ASN A 221 -6.13 -3.82 -17.10
N LEU A 222 -6.73 -5.01 -17.07
CA LEU A 222 -6.78 -5.85 -15.86
C LEU A 222 -5.38 -6.21 -15.34
N SER A 223 -4.42 -6.48 -16.21
CA SER A 223 -3.05 -6.80 -15.79
C SER A 223 -2.37 -5.60 -15.13
N GLN A 224 -2.64 -4.38 -15.60
CA GLN A 224 -2.14 -3.17 -14.92
C GLN A 224 -2.76 -3.01 -13.54
N PHE A 225 -4.08 -3.20 -13.43
CA PHE A 225 -4.77 -3.15 -12.14
C PHE A 225 -4.24 -4.20 -11.16
N GLU A 226 -4.00 -5.43 -11.64
CA GLU A 226 -3.40 -6.50 -10.84
C GLU A 226 -1.99 -6.13 -10.36
N SER A 227 -1.15 -5.54 -11.23
CA SER A 227 0.18 -5.04 -10.86
C SER A 227 0.10 -3.94 -9.79
N ASP A 228 -0.74 -2.92 -10.00
CA ASP A 228 -0.92 -1.81 -9.07
C ASP A 228 -1.40 -2.32 -7.70
N LEU A 229 -2.46 -3.14 -7.71
CA LEU A 229 -3.06 -3.70 -6.51
C LEU A 229 -2.10 -4.58 -5.74
N GLY A 230 -1.48 -5.56 -6.41
CA GLY A 230 -0.57 -6.50 -5.79
C GLY A 230 0.66 -5.81 -5.20
N TYR A 231 1.20 -4.81 -5.90
CA TYR A 231 2.30 -3.99 -5.39
C TYR A 231 1.92 -3.26 -4.10
N GLN A 232 0.77 -2.56 -4.07
CA GLN A 232 0.34 -1.84 -2.86
C GLN A 232 -0.03 -2.77 -1.70
N LEU A 233 -0.70 -3.89 -1.96
CA LEU A 233 -1.03 -4.89 -0.92
C LEU A 233 0.23 -5.53 -0.33
N THR A 234 1.25 -5.77 -1.16
CA THR A 234 2.55 -6.26 -0.66
C THR A 234 3.19 -5.21 0.25
N ARG A 235 3.27 -3.95 -0.19
CA ARG A 235 3.79 -2.84 0.65
C ARG A 235 3.04 -2.72 1.98
N TYR A 236 1.71 -2.82 1.96
CA TYR A 236 0.90 -2.80 3.18
C TYR A 236 1.24 -3.97 4.11
N THR A 237 1.30 -5.20 3.58
CA THR A 237 1.61 -6.41 4.36
C THR A 237 2.96 -6.32 5.06
N LEU A 238 3.95 -5.68 4.43
CA LEU A 238 5.25 -5.44 5.05
C LEU A 238 5.20 -4.31 6.08
N ALA A 239 4.45 -3.24 5.81
CA ALA A 239 4.37 -2.06 6.68
C ALA A 239 3.46 -2.24 7.90
N SER A 240 2.51 -3.18 7.86
CA SER A 240 1.60 -3.49 8.97
C SER A 240 2.29 -4.30 10.08
N HIS A 241 3.46 -4.89 9.81
CA HIS A 241 4.21 -5.64 10.80
C HIS A 241 4.85 -4.69 11.83
N ALA A 242 4.36 -4.75 13.06
CA ALA A 242 4.67 -3.78 14.11
C ALA A 242 6.14 -3.83 14.54
N GLY A 243 6.78 -2.65 14.64
CA GLY A 243 8.13 -2.52 15.20
C GLY A 243 9.27 -2.91 14.27
N THR A 244 8.99 -3.17 12.99
CA THR A 244 9.99 -3.61 12.01
C THR A 244 10.10 -2.70 10.81
N ALA A 245 11.33 -2.38 10.42
CA ALA A 245 11.62 -1.66 9.18
C ALA A 245 12.25 -2.65 8.19
N PHE A 246 11.41 -3.22 7.32
CA PHE A 246 11.91 -3.98 6.17
C PHE A 246 12.85 -3.08 5.34
N PRO A 247 14.05 -3.57 4.98
CA PRO A 247 14.97 -2.77 4.17
C PRO A 247 14.32 -2.44 2.83
N THR A 248 14.60 -1.25 2.33
CA THR A 248 13.90 -0.72 1.15
C THR A 248 14.04 -1.64 -0.06
N TRP A 249 15.22 -2.23 -0.30
CA TRP A 249 15.38 -3.19 -1.41
C TRP A 249 14.49 -4.41 -1.30
N TYR A 250 14.25 -4.92 -0.09
CA TYR A 250 13.37 -6.07 0.08
C TYR A 250 11.91 -5.64 -0.14
N ARG A 251 11.51 -4.50 0.48
CA ARG A 251 10.14 -3.98 0.40
C ARG A 251 9.70 -3.67 -1.02
N GLU A 252 10.53 -2.96 -1.78
CA GLU A 252 10.25 -2.62 -3.17
C GLU A 252 10.43 -3.83 -4.09
N GLY A 253 11.52 -4.58 -3.90
CA GLY A 253 11.89 -5.68 -4.78
C GLY A 253 10.90 -6.83 -4.74
N ILE A 254 10.41 -7.25 -3.57
CA ILE A 254 9.49 -8.39 -3.47
C ILE A 254 8.14 -8.06 -4.10
N ALA A 255 7.64 -6.84 -3.91
CA ALA A 255 6.39 -6.38 -4.50
C ALA A 255 6.48 -6.38 -6.05
N LEU A 256 7.59 -5.89 -6.59
CA LEU A 256 7.81 -5.84 -8.03
C LEU A 256 8.09 -7.22 -8.63
N TRP A 257 8.80 -8.08 -7.91
CA TRP A 257 9.06 -9.44 -8.36
C TRP A 257 7.76 -10.27 -8.44
N LEU A 258 6.84 -10.09 -7.51
CA LEU A 258 5.54 -10.79 -7.51
C LEU A 258 4.58 -10.31 -8.60
N PHE A 259 4.48 -9.00 -8.80
CA PHE A 259 3.37 -8.40 -9.56
C PHE A 259 3.81 -7.59 -10.78
N ALA A 260 5.11 -7.47 -11.03
CA ALA A 260 5.68 -6.58 -12.06
C ALA A 260 7.00 -7.10 -12.68
N ALA A 261 7.24 -8.41 -12.63
CA ALA A 261 8.46 -9.01 -13.15
C ALA A 261 8.72 -8.65 -14.63
N SER A 262 7.66 -8.47 -15.42
CA SER A 262 7.75 -8.20 -16.86
C SER A 262 7.47 -6.75 -17.27
N ASP A 263 7.57 -5.78 -16.35
CA ASP A 263 7.36 -4.35 -16.70
C ASP A 263 8.43 -3.85 -17.70
N PRO A 264 8.08 -3.58 -18.97
CA PRO A 264 9.05 -3.22 -19.99
C PRO A 264 9.67 -1.83 -19.75
N THR A 265 8.95 -0.92 -19.11
CA THR A 265 9.43 0.43 -18.82
C THR A 265 10.43 0.39 -17.68
N LEU A 266 10.15 -0.37 -16.63
CA LEU A 266 11.10 -0.60 -15.54
C LEU A 266 12.37 -1.29 -16.06
N ASN A 267 12.20 -2.32 -16.90
CA ASN A 267 13.33 -3.03 -17.52
C ASN A 267 14.21 -2.11 -18.38
N ALA A 268 13.59 -1.22 -19.16
CA ALA A 268 14.33 -0.24 -19.96
C ALA A 268 15.12 0.74 -19.09
N GLN A 269 14.55 1.19 -17.96
CA GLN A 269 15.21 2.11 -17.04
C GLN A 269 16.44 1.47 -16.36
N VAL A 270 16.30 0.22 -15.89
CA VAL A 270 17.41 -0.55 -15.32
C VAL A 270 18.49 -0.82 -16.37
N GLY A 271 18.09 -1.28 -17.56
CA GLY A 271 19.01 -1.61 -18.65
C GLY A 271 19.74 -0.40 -19.25
N ALA A 272 19.21 0.81 -19.10
CA ALA A 272 19.86 2.05 -19.53
C ALA A 272 20.97 2.54 -18.58
N THR A 273 21.06 1.97 -17.37
CA THR A 273 22.00 2.43 -16.33
C THR A 273 23.15 1.44 -16.21
N SER A 274 24.40 1.93 -16.30
CA SER A 274 25.57 1.06 -16.14
C SER A 274 25.69 0.56 -14.70
N TRP A 275 26.24 -0.65 -14.52
CA TRP A 275 26.36 -1.27 -13.21
C TRP A 275 27.23 -0.45 -12.23
N GLU A 276 28.17 0.36 -12.74
CA GLU A 276 28.98 1.27 -11.92
C GLU A 276 28.16 2.40 -11.27
N ALA A 277 26.99 2.71 -11.82
CA ALA A 277 26.06 3.71 -11.30
C ALA A 277 24.97 3.09 -10.42
N TRP A 278 24.99 1.77 -10.20
CA TRP A 278 24.03 1.10 -9.33
C TRP A 278 24.37 1.33 -7.86
N ALA A 279 23.33 1.51 -7.05
CA ALA A 279 23.49 1.61 -5.61
C ALA A 279 23.94 0.25 -5.06
N SER A 280 24.75 0.29 -4.01
CA SER A 280 25.09 -0.89 -3.22
C SER A 280 23.88 -1.37 -2.44
N LEU A 281 23.86 -2.64 -2.06
CA LEU A 281 22.82 -3.14 -1.17
C LEU A 281 22.72 -2.35 0.13
N GLU A 282 23.83 -1.85 0.67
CA GLU A 282 23.84 -1.00 1.87
C GLU A 282 23.10 0.32 1.63
N GLU A 283 23.35 0.99 0.50
CA GLU A 283 22.61 2.19 0.10
C GLU A 283 21.12 1.88 -0.14
N LEU A 284 20.83 0.76 -0.79
CA LEU A 284 19.46 0.32 -1.04
C LEU A 284 18.72 -0.13 0.24
N CYS A 285 19.41 -0.51 1.32
CA CYS A 285 18.77 -0.81 2.60
C CYS A 285 18.07 0.44 3.18
N ALA A 286 18.71 1.61 3.05
CA ALA A 286 18.31 2.85 3.71
C ALA A 286 17.62 3.86 2.77
N ALA A 287 17.41 3.52 1.49
CA ALA A 287 16.84 4.43 0.50
C ALA A 287 15.41 4.88 0.87
N GLU A 288 15.17 6.20 0.85
CA GLU A 288 13.84 6.81 1.03
C GLU A 288 13.13 7.01 -0.31
N VAL A 289 12.71 5.91 -0.92
CA VAL A 289 12.22 5.83 -2.32
C VAL A 289 11.03 6.75 -2.63
N ASP A 290 10.14 6.98 -1.66
CA ASP A 290 8.97 7.84 -1.87
C ASP A 290 9.35 9.33 -1.96
N ALA A 291 10.48 9.75 -1.38
CA ALA A 291 10.98 11.13 -1.45
C ALA A 291 11.88 11.40 -2.68
N MET A 292 12.23 10.37 -3.44
CA MET A 292 13.10 10.47 -4.61
C MET A 292 12.36 11.02 -5.83
N ALA A 293 13.13 11.63 -6.74
CA ALA A 293 12.64 11.97 -8.07
C ALA A 293 12.22 10.69 -8.83
N PRO A 294 11.26 10.77 -9.77
CA PRO A 294 10.69 9.59 -10.42
C PRO A 294 11.71 8.65 -11.08
N ALA A 295 12.74 9.20 -11.74
CA ALA A 295 13.77 8.40 -12.41
C ALA A 295 14.66 7.62 -11.42
N ASP A 296 15.05 8.27 -10.31
CA ASP A 296 15.88 7.64 -9.27
C ASP A 296 15.08 6.59 -8.50
N ARG A 297 13.80 6.90 -8.20
CA ARG A 297 12.83 5.97 -7.63
C ARG A 297 12.73 4.70 -8.49
N ALA A 298 12.54 4.85 -9.80
CA ALA A 298 12.43 3.74 -10.73
C ALA A 298 13.71 2.90 -10.79
N LEU A 299 14.87 3.55 -10.76
CA LEU A 299 16.16 2.86 -10.74
C LEU A 299 16.37 2.04 -9.46
N VAL A 300 16.09 2.62 -8.29
CA VAL A 300 16.18 1.92 -7.00
C VAL A 300 15.19 0.75 -6.94
N ALA A 301 13.94 0.98 -7.34
CA ALA A 301 12.89 -0.03 -7.42
C ALA A 301 13.29 -1.20 -8.35
N GLY A 302 13.83 -0.88 -9.53
CA GLY A 302 14.31 -1.85 -10.49
C GLY A 302 15.48 -2.68 -9.96
N GLN A 303 16.53 -2.03 -9.41
CA GLN A 303 17.66 -2.74 -8.78
C GLN A 303 17.19 -3.65 -7.65
N SER A 304 16.26 -3.18 -6.82
CA SER A 304 15.67 -3.94 -5.72
C SER A 304 15.00 -5.22 -6.21
N ARG A 305 14.29 -5.16 -7.34
CA ARG A 305 13.69 -6.33 -7.99
C ARG A 305 14.76 -7.31 -8.48
N GLU A 306 15.80 -6.82 -9.16
CA GLU A 306 16.91 -7.66 -9.64
C GLU A 306 17.62 -8.41 -8.49
N VAL A 307 17.74 -7.78 -7.32
CA VAL A 307 18.29 -8.43 -6.12
C VAL A 307 17.40 -9.58 -5.66
N ILE A 308 16.09 -9.37 -5.63
CA ILE A 308 15.12 -10.40 -5.22
C ILE A 308 15.11 -11.55 -6.23
N GLU A 309 15.13 -11.25 -7.52
CA GLU A 309 15.21 -12.25 -8.59
C GLU A 309 16.50 -13.07 -8.48
N TYR A 310 17.64 -12.41 -8.27
CA TYR A 310 18.91 -13.11 -8.02
C TYR A 310 18.85 -14.03 -6.79
N ILE A 311 18.23 -13.58 -5.70
CA ILE A 311 18.07 -14.41 -4.50
C ILE A 311 17.17 -15.61 -4.79
N ASP A 312 16.06 -15.43 -5.51
CA ASP A 312 15.20 -16.56 -5.91
C ASP A 312 15.95 -17.57 -6.79
N GLU A 313 16.70 -17.09 -7.79
CA GLU A 313 17.43 -17.96 -8.71
C GLU A 313 18.56 -18.76 -8.02
N GLN A 314 19.30 -18.12 -7.11
CA GLN A 314 20.48 -18.73 -6.49
C GLN A 314 20.17 -19.47 -5.18
N TYR A 315 19.21 -18.98 -4.41
CA TYR A 315 18.90 -19.48 -3.06
C TYR A 315 17.49 -20.05 -2.95
N GLY A 316 16.57 -19.68 -3.83
CA GLY A 316 15.19 -20.18 -3.88
C GLY A 316 14.20 -19.42 -2.97
N ARG A 317 12.91 -19.58 -3.28
CA ARG A 317 11.79 -18.97 -2.53
C ARG A 317 11.79 -19.23 -1.01
N SER A 318 12.30 -20.38 -0.56
CA SER A 318 12.41 -20.64 0.89
C SER A 318 13.33 -19.64 1.59
N GLN A 319 14.33 -19.11 0.89
CA GLN A 319 15.27 -18.14 1.43
C GLN A 319 14.70 -16.71 1.36
N LEU A 320 13.86 -16.41 0.37
CA LEU A 320 13.02 -15.19 0.40
C LEU A 320 12.07 -15.18 1.61
N ARG A 321 11.41 -16.30 1.92
CA ARG A 321 10.59 -16.43 3.14
C ARG A 321 11.43 -16.31 4.42
N ALA A 322 12.65 -16.84 4.42
CA ALA A 322 13.56 -16.69 5.55
C ALA A 322 13.98 -15.22 5.75
N LEU A 323 14.18 -14.46 4.67
CA LEU A 323 14.42 -13.01 4.72
C LEU A 323 13.21 -12.28 5.29
N TYR A 324 12.00 -12.59 4.80
CA TYR A 324 10.76 -12.06 5.37
C TYR A 324 10.72 -12.27 6.88
N SER A 325 10.89 -13.52 7.31
CA SER A 325 10.84 -13.90 8.73
C SER A 325 11.90 -13.19 9.57
N ALA A 326 13.11 -13.01 9.03
CA ALA A 326 14.18 -12.29 9.72
C ALA A 326 13.84 -10.81 9.90
N TYR A 327 13.33 -10.14 8.87
CA TYR A 327 12.97 -8.73 8.97
C TYR A 327 11.72 -8.50 9.81
N ALA A 328 10.73 -9.39 9.71
CA ALA A 328 9.56 -9.41 10.60
C ALA A 328 9.94 -9.66 12.07
N ALA A 329 11.05 -10.33 12.34
CA ALA A 329 11.61 -10.44 13.69
C ALA A 329 12.43 -9.20 14.13
N GLY A 330 12.48 -8.14 13.33
CA GLY A 330 13.17 -6.89 13.63
C GLY A 330 14.68 -6.91 13.41
N LEU A 331 15.21 -7.89 12.67
CA LEU A 331 16.63 -7.89 12.32
C LEU A 331 16.96 -6.75 11.36
N THR A 332 18.16 -6.16 11.55
CA THR A 332 18.72 -5.16 10.61
C THR A 332 18.93 -5.75 9.22
N CYS A 333 19.08 -4.90 8.20
CA CYS A 333 19.34 -5.33 6.82
C CYS A 333 20.47 -6.39 6.72
N ASN A 334 21.63 -6.12 7.32
CA ASN A 334 22.78 -7.04 7.27
C ASN A 334 22.49 -8.33 8.03
N ALA A 335 21.99 -8.22 9.26
CA ALA A 335 21.72 -9.39 10.10
C ALA A 335 20.63 -10.30 9.52
N GLY A 336 19.64 -9.73 8.82
CA GLY A 336 18.60 -10.50 8.14
C GLY A 336 19.16 -11.29 6.96
N VAL A 337 20.03 -10.69 6.14
CA VAL A 337 20.73 -11.41 5.06
C VAL A 337 21.65 -12.50 5.61
N GLU A 338 22.44 -12.20 6.64
CA GLU A 338 23.33 -13.18 7.26
C GLU A 338 22.56 -14.37 7.83
N LEU A 339 21.44 -14.12 8.52
CA LEU A 339 20.61 -15.17 9.07
C LEU A 339 19.93 -16.01 7.98
N ALA A 340 19.36 -15.37 6.96
CA ALA A 340 18.56 -16.05 5.95
C ALA A 340 19.39 -16.76 4.86
N LEU A 341 20.49 -16.15 4.43
CA LEU A 341 21.32 -16.64 3.32
C LEU A 341 22.64 -17.27 3.78
N GLY A 342 23.05 -17.07 5.04
CA GLY A 342 24.30 -17.59 5.57
C GLY A 342 25.56 -16.87 5.06
N ILE A 343 25.39 -15.69 4.45
CA ILE A 343 26.49 -14.87 3.91
C ILE A 343 26.36 -13.40 4.33
N PRO A 344 27.45 -12.64 4.45
CA PRO A 344 27.39 -11.20 4.71
C PRO A 344 26.72 -10.42 3.59
N LEU A 345 26.08 -9.28 3.92
CA LEU A 345 25.43 -8.40 2.92
C LEU A 345 26.40 -7.97 1.81
N ALA A 346 27.64 -7.61 2.17
CA ALA A 346 28.66 -7.21 1.19
C ALA A 346 29.03 -8.34 0.23
N GLN A 347 28.95 -9.60 0.68
CA GLN A 347 29.16 -10.74 -0.19
C GLN A 347 27.98 -10.94 -1.14
N LEU A 348 26.74 -10.79 -0.66
CA LEU A 348 25.54 -10.82 -1.51
C LEU A 348 25.62 -9.72 -2.59
N ASP A 349 26.00 -8.50 -2.21
CA ASP A 349 26.16 -7.36 -3.11
C ASP A 349 27.16 -7.65 -4.23
N GLY A 350 28.36 -8.14 -3.87
CA GLY A 350 29.38 -8.50 -4.85
C GLY A 350 28.96 -9.65 -5.77
N GLN A 351 28.28 -10.67 -5.21
CA GLN A 351 27.80 -11.82 -6.00
C GLN A 351 26.70 -11.41 -6.99
N TRP A 352 25.68 -10.68 -6.54
CA TRP A 352 24.60 -10.16 -7.37
C TRP A 352 25.12 -9.29 -8.51
N ARG A 353 26.00 -8.33 -8.21
CA ARG A 353 26.62 -7.43 -9.20
C ARG A 353 27.48 -8.15 -10.23
N SER A 354 28.06 -9.30 -9.86
CA SER A 354 28.82 -10.15 -10.78
C SER A 354 27.96 -11.13 -11.59
N SER A 355 26.65 -11.18 -11.33
CA SER A 355 25.76 -12.15 -11.97
C SER A 355 25.46 -11.77 -13.43
N PRO A 356 25.30 -12.77 -14.33
CA PRO A 356 24.89 -12.51 -15.70
C PRO A 356 23.54 -11.79 -15.79
N GLY A 357 22.59 -12.01 -14.85
CA GLY A 357 21.28 -11.36 -14.82
C GLY A 357 21.39 -9.83 -14.73
N ALA A 358 22.24 -9.32 -13.83
CA ALA A 358 22.58 -7.90 -13.74
C ALA A 358 23.22 -7.31 -15.03
N SER A 359 23.74 -8.19 -15.89
CA SER A 359 24.43 -7.83 -17.14
C SER A 359 23.56 -8.01 -18.41
N VAL A 360 22.53 -8.86 -18.37
CA VAL A 360 21.79 -9.33 -19.56
C VAL A 360 20.63 -8.40 -19.93
N LEU A 361 20.09 -7.61 -19.00
CA LEU A 361 19.09 -6.57 -19.32
C LEU A 361 19.67 -5.38 -20.11
N ALA A 362 21.00 -5.21 -20.14
CA ALA A 362 21.69 -4.29 -21.04
C ALA A 362 21.89 -4.85 -22.46
N ALA A 363 21.56 -6.14 -22.69
CA ALA A 363 21.90 -6.85 -23.91
C ALA A 363 20.70 -7.56 -24.56
N THR A 364 19.55 -6.89 -24.70
CA THR A 364 18.59 -7.24 -25.78
C THR A 364 19.07 -6.69 -27.13
N THR A 365 20.34 -6.99 -27.47
CA THR A 365 20.76 -7.22 -28.85
C THR A 365 21.69 -8.43 -28.77
N SER A 366 21.15 -9.63 -28.98
CA SER A 366 21.93 -10.88 -28.97
C SER A 366 23.16 -10.74 -29.88
N PRO A 367 24.40 -10.79 -29.35
CA PRO A 367 25.60 -10.84 -30.18
C PRO A 367 25.74 -12.20 -30.89
N ASN A 368 24.91 -13.17 -30.50
CA ASN A 368 25.02 -14.56 -30.94
C ASN A 368 24.22 -14.81 -32.23
N ALA A 369 23.29 -13.93 -32.63
CA ALA A 369 22.57 -14.06 -33.90
C ALA A 369 23.53 -14.06 -35.09
N THR A 370 24.59 -13.25 -35.05
CA THR A 370 25.60 -13.16 -36.12
C THR A 370 26.44 -14.44 -36.23
N GLY A 371 26.79 -15.05 -35.09
CA GLY A 371 27.52 -16.33 -35.05
C GLY A 371 26.68 -17.49 -35.57
N TRP A 372 25.41 -17.59 -35.15
CA TRP A 372 24.47 -18.60 -35.64
C TRP A 372 24.14 -18.42 -37.12
N LEU A 373 23.98 -17.19 -37.61
CA LEU A 373 23.77 -16.90 -39.03
C LEU A 373 25.00 -17.23 -39.88
N MET A 374 26.22 -16.97 -39.38
CA MET A 374 27.45 -17.42 -40.06
C MET A 374 27.54 -18.95 -40.12
N MET A 375 27.22 -19.65 -39.02
CA MET A 375 27.22 -21.11 -39.03
C MET A 375 26.19 -21.67 -40.02
N TRP A 376 24.98 -21.12 -40.06
CA TRP A 376 23.96 -21.47 -41.05
C TRP A 376 24.41 -21.18 -42.48
N ALA A 377 25.01 -20.02 -42.73
CA ALA A 377 25.52 -19.64 -44.05
C ALA A 377 26.65 -20.58 -44.51
N ILE A 378 27.57 -20.96 -43.62
CA ILE A 378 28.67 -21.90 -43.91
C ILE A 378 28.11 -23.31 -44.17
N SER A 379 27.14 -23.77 -43.38
CA SER A 379 26.49 -25.06 -43.60
C SER A 379 25.75 -25.13 -44.93
N LEU A 380 25.08 -24.05 -45.35
CA LEU A 380 24.43 -23.96 -46.67
C LEU A 380 25.44 -23.92 -47.82
N LEU A 381 26.56 -23.21 -47.65
CA LEU A 381 27.66 -23.19 -48.62
C LEU A 381 28.30 -24.56 -48.81
N LEU A 382 28.53 -25.29 -47.71
CA LEU A 382 29.04 -26.66 -47.74
C LEU A 382 28.03 -27.63 -48.38
N ALA A 383 26.74 -27.49 -48.09
CA ALA A 383 25.70 -28.30 -48.73
C ALA A 383 25.62 -28.05 -50.24
N GLY A 384 25.75 -26.79 -50.69
CA GLY A 384 25.76 -26.42 -52.12
C GLY A 384 26.93 -27.03 -52.90
N LEU A 385 28.09 -27.22 -52.28
CA LEU A 385 29.26 -27.87 -52.89
C LEU A 385 29.03 -29.36 -53.21
N PHE A 386 28.12 -30.03 -52.50
CA PHE A 386 27.75 -31.43 -52.77
C PHE A 386 26.61 -31.58 -53.79
N ILE A 387 25.98 -30.48 -54.22
CA ILE A 387 24.94 -30.45 -55.26
C ILE A 387 25.54 -29.93 -56.59
N ALA A 388 26.82 -30.22 -56.86
CA ALA A 388 27.37 -30.03 -58.18
C ALA A 388 26.79 -31.08 -59.15
N PRO A 389 26.16 -30.69 -60.27
CA PRO A 389 25.61 -31.64 -61.21
C PRO A 389 26.75 -32.47 -61.83
N ARG A 390 26.68 -33.79 -61.67
CA ARG A 390 27.62 -34.72 -62.33
C ARG A 390 27.50 -34.54 -63.85
N PRO A 391 28.61 -34.36 -64.58
CA PRO A 391 28.55 -34.29 -66.04
C PRO A 391 28.03 -35.62 -66.59
N ALA A 392 27.01 -35.52 -67.45
CA ALA A 392 26.35 -36.66 -68.05
C ALA A 392 27.34 -37.47 -68.91
N GLN A 393 27.69 -38.68 -68.44
CA GLN A 393 28.30 -39.70 -69.27
C GLN A 393 27.20 -40.31 -70.13
N GLY A 394 27.29 -40.10 -71.44
CA GLY A 394 26.40 -40.75 -72.39
C GLY A 394 26.71 -42.24 -72.52
N HIS A 395 25.67 -43.06 -72.65
CA HIS A 395 25.64 -44.19 -73.58
C HIS A 395 24.22 -44.77 -73.72
N GLN A 396 23.84 -44.92 -74.99
CA GLN A 396 22.98 -45.95 -75.62
C GLN A 396 21.58 -46.32 -75.08
N ARG A 397 20.62 -46.20 -76.02
CA ARG A 397 19.30 -46.86 -76.05
C ARG A 397 19.42 -48.40 -75.90
N PRO A 398 18.34 -49.06 -75.45
CA PRO A 398 17.44 -49.67 -76.44
C PRO A 398 15.94 -49.41 -76.17
N ASP A 399 15.15 -49.59 -77.23
CA ASP A 399 13.68 -49.69 -77.28
C ASP A 399 13.11 -50.61 -76.18
N VAL A 400 11.87 -50.38 -75.72
CA VAL A 400 10.65 -51.15 -76.11
C VAL A 400 9.39 -50.47 -75.53
N ASP A 401 8.38 -50.41 -76.39
CA ASP A 401 6.94 -50.17 -76.28
C ASP A 401 6.13 -50.55 -75.00
N PHE A 402 4.87 -50.07 -75.00
CA PHE A 402 3.66 -50.44 -74.21
C PHE A 402 3.55 -49.78 -72.80
N LEU A 403 2.47 -49.13 -72.32
CA LEU A 403 1.03 -49.15 -72.62
C LEU A 403 0.33 -47.85 -72.16
N ILE A 404 -0.70 -47.47 -72.91
CA ILE A 404 -1.73 -46.47 -72.59
C ILE A 404 -2.87 -47.14 -71.78
N GLY A 405 -3.36 -46.49 -70.72
CA GLY A 405 -4.68 -46.81 -70.13
C GLY A 405 -4.95 -46.18 -68.75
N PRO A 406 -6.20 -45.79 -68.44
CA PRO A 406 -6.49 -44.47 -67.85
C PRO A 406 -7.21 -44.53 -66.47
N ALA A 407 -7.22 -43.41 -65.74
CA ALA A 407 -8.14 -43.19 -64.63
C ALA A 407 -8.38 -41.68 -64.44
N THR A 408 -9.59 -41.18 -64.74
CA THR A 408 -10.58 -40.66 -63.75
C THR A 408 -10.10 -39.43 -62.97
N GLY A 409 -10.79 -38.29 -62.86
CA GLY A 409 -12.16 -37.93 -63.12
C GLY A 409 -12.51 -36.73 -62.21
N LYS A 410 -13.45 -35.89 -62.66
CA LYS A 410 -14.26 -34.93 -61.88
C LYS A 410 -13.61 -33.69 -61.25
N HIS A 411 -13.78 -32.58 -61.98
CA HIS A 411 -14.20 -31.25 -61.49
C HIS A 411 -15.56 -31.33 -60.71
N PRO A 412 -16.05 -30.30 -59.97
CA PRO A 412 -15.93 -28.87 -60.33
C PRO A 412 -15.96 -27.80 -59.18
N THR A 413 -15.78 -26.55 -59.63
CA THR A 413 -16.28 -25.22 -59.17
C THR A 413 -16.33 -24.80 -57.69
N ILE A 414 -15.74 -23.62 -57.44
CA ILE A 414 -16.27 -22.60 -56.53
C ILE A 414 -16.48 -21.32 -57.35
N ASP A 415 -17.72 -20.85 -57.33
CA ASP A 415 -18.22 -19.61 -57.93
C ASP A 415 -17.86 -18.41 -57.04
N GLN A 416 -17.60 -17.27 -57.66
CA GLN A 416 -17.54 -15.96 -57.00
C GLN A 416 -18.90 -15.28 -57.13
N THR A 417 -19.49 -14.88 -56.00
CA THR A 417 -20.23 -13.61 -55.83
C THR A 417 -20.27 -13.24 -54.36
#